data_AF-A0AAV9VG60-F1
#
_entry.id   AF-A0AAV9VG60-F1
#
_cell.length_a   1.000
_cell.length_b   1.000
_cell.length_c   1.000
_cell.angle_alpha   90.00
_cell.angle_beta   90.00
_cell.angle_gamma   90.00
#
_symmetry.space_group_name_H-M   'P 1'
#
loop_
_entity.id
_entity.type
_entity.pdbx_description
1 polymer ?
#
loop_
_entity_poly.entity_id
_entity_poly.type
_entity_poly.pdbx_seq_one_letter_code
_entity_poly.pdbx_strand_id
1 'polypeptide(L)'
;MPQSLATSEQLKSLATEIDQQPISEVKNEGSLSQLQPCADCGKDHLRKRIVCCVDGTWMGPDGAAGSENGNASNIFRIWASIKTGIVEDENGKWQQIRRYFKGLGTDVGIFQKLYSGVTGSGLDDLIFRVYKASLQNFVK
;
A
#
# COMPACT_ATOMS: atom_id res chain seq x y z
N MET A 1 -29.97 -17.28 0.94
CA MET A 1 -29.08 -16.86 2.05
C MET A 1 -28.52 -15.50 1.68
N PRO A 2 -28.86 -14.40 2.37
CA PRO A 2 -28.23 -13.11 2.08
C PRO A 2 -26.84 -13.10 2.71
N GLN A 3 -25.82 -12.80 1.89
CA GLN A 3 -24.47 -12.51 2.37
C GLN A 3 -24.53 -11.16 3.10
N SER A 4 -24.18 -11.19 4.39
CA SER A 4 -24.07 -10.02 5.26
C SER A 4 -23.10 -9.01 4.66
N LEU A 5 -23.62 -7.89 4.14
CA LEU A 5 -22.82 -6.72 3.78
C LEU A 5 -22.18 -6.16 5.06
N ALA A 6 -20.85 -6.03 5.07
CA ALA A 6 -20.12 -5.45 6.19
C ALA A 6 -20.63 -4.03 6.46
N THR A 7 -20.84 -3.70 7.73
CA THR A 7 -21.33 -2.37 8.13
C THR A 7 -20.27 -1.31 7.83
N SER A 8 -20.68 -0.07 7.57
CA SER A 8 -19.77 1.04 7.28
C SER A 8 -18.73 1.30 8.38
N GLU A 9 -19.01 0.88 9.61
CA GLU A 9 -18.05 0.88 10.71
C GLU A 9 -16.98 -0.21 10.58
N GLN A 10 -17.33 -1.40 10.08
CA GLN A 10 -16.38 -2.48 9.81
C GLN A 10 -15.44 -2.14 8.64
N LEU A 11 -15.93 -1.39 7.65
CA LEU A 11 -15.12 -0.89 6.54
C LEU A 11 -14.15 0.22 7.00
N LYS A 12 -14.61 1.13 7.87
CA LYS A 12 -13.77 2.17 8.48
C LYS A 12 -12.70 1.58 9.41
N SER A 13 -13.03 0.54 10.18
CA SER A 13 -12.04 -0.16 11.01
C SER A 13 -11.01 -0.87 10.14
N LEU A 14 -11.42 -1.52 9.04
CA LEU A 14 -10.50 -2.14 8.08
C LEU A 14 -9.60 -1.11 7.38
N ALA A 15 -10.14 0.04 6.98
CA ALA A 15 -9.39 1.12 6.35
C ALA A 15 -8.41 1.83 7.31
N THR A 16 -8.68 1.79 8.61
CA THR A 16 -7.78 2.27 9.68
C THR A 16 -6.72 1.23 9.99
N GLU A 17 -7.09 -0.06 10.01
CA GLU A 17 -6.14 -1.17 10.10
C GLU A 17 -5.16 -1.14 8.92
N ILE A 18 -5.60 -0.96 7.67
CA ILE A 18 -4.72 -0.91 6.48
C ILE A 18 -3.67 0.20 6.57
N ASP A 19 -4.04 1.38 7.05
CA ASP A 19 -3.15 2.54 7.16
C ASP A 19 -2.15 2.40 8.33
N GLN A 20 -2.51 1.58 9.33
CA GLN A 20 -1.72 1.32 10.54
C GLN A 20 -1.08 -0.07 10.57
N GLN A 21 -1.21 -0.90 9.52
CA GLN A 21 -0.65 -2.26 9.51
C GLN A 21 0.83 -2.15 9.88
N PRO A 22 1.22 -2.60 11.08
CA PRO A 22 2.61 -2.59 11.49
C PRO A 22 3.38 -3.40 10.45
N ILE A 23 4.67 -3.12 10.35
CA ILE A 23 5.61 -3.93 9.59
C ILE A 23 5.41 -5.37 10.10
N SER A 24 4.59 -6.15 9.41
CA SER A 24 4.45 -7.55 9.72
C SER A 24 5.84 -8.10 9.46
N GLU A 25 6.49 -8.56 10.52
CA GLU A 25 7.68 -9.37 10.41
C GLU A 25 7.32 -10.50 9.45
N VAL A 26 7.77 -10.35 8.21
CA VAL A 26 7.69 -11.42 7.23
C VAL A 26 8.51 -12.55 7.84
N LYS A 27 7.84 -13.57 8.36
CA LYS A 27 8.49 -14.79 8.83
C LYS A 27 9.27 -15.35 7.63
N ASN A 28 10.60 -15.37 7.78
CA ASN A 28 11.54 -15.92 6.82
C ASN A 28 11.39 -17.44 6.77
N GLU A 29 10.36 -17.93 6.08
CA GLU A 29 10.15 -19.37 5.86
C GLU A 29 10.29 -19.73 4.37
N GLY A 30 11.16 -19.02 3.66
CA GLY A 30 11.60 -19.38 2.31
C GLY A 30 13.07 -19.77 2.32
N SER A 31 13.39 -20.98 1.86
CA SER A 31 14.77 -21.45 1.68
C SER A 31 15.60 -20.44 0.87
N LEU A 32 16.68 -19.93 1.48
CA LEU A 32 17.67 -19.01 0.89
C LEU A 32 18.57 -19.68 -0.17
N SER A 33 18.30 -20.92 -0.54
CA SER A 33 19.03 -21.60 -1.61
C SER A 33 18.79 -20.87 -2.93
N GLN A 34 19.86 -20.32 -3.53
CA GLN A 34 19.96 -19.60 -4.81
C GLN A 34 19.70 -18.08 -4.78
N LEU A 35 20.43 -17.34 -3.94
CA LEU A 35 20.56 -15.89 -4.10
C LEU A 35 21.54 -15.57 -5.24
N GLN A 36 21.23 -14.54 -6.03
CA GLN A 36 22.16 -13.99 -7.01
C GLN A 36 23.09 -12.96 -6.32
N PRO A 37 24.38 -12.88 -6.69
CA PRO A 37 25.30 -11.91 -6.12
C PRO A 37 24.86 -10.47 -6.43
N CYS A 38 25.00 -9.59 -5.45
CA CYS A 38 24.71 -8.16 -5.56
C CYS A 38 25.73 -7.48 -6.49
N ALA A 39 25.25 -6.67 -7.44
CA ALA A 39 26.10 -5.95 -8.38
C ALA A 39 27.07 -4.97 -7.70
N ASP A 40 26.69 -4.38 -6.57
CA ASP A 40 27.47 -3.33 -5.90
C ASP A 40 28.59 -3.88 -5.00
N CYS A 41 28.42 -5.08 -4.42
CA CYS A 41 29.34 -5.61 -3.41
C CYS A 41 29.76 -7.07 -3.60
N GLY A 42 29.22 -7.77 -4.61
CA GLY A 42 29.56 -9.15 -4.95
C GLY A 42 29.09 -10.22 -3.96
N LYS A 43 28.32 -9.87 -2.93
CA LYS A 43 27.79 -10.79 -1.92
C LYS A 43 26.35 -11.20 -2.23
N ASP A 44 25.96 -12.38 -1.78
CA ASP A 44 24.59 -12.88 -1.90
C ASP A 44 23.67 -12.16 -0.93
N HIS A 45 22.78 -11.33 -1.47
CA HIS A 45 21.77 -10.58 -0.72
C HIS A 45 20.38 -10.92 -1.24
N LEU A 46 19.43 -11.11 -0.33
CA LEU A 46 18.02 -11.15 -0.72
C LEU A 46 17.59 -9.75 -1.15
N ARG A 47 17.25 -9.59 -2.43
CA ARG A 47 16.86 -8.30 -3.01
C ARG A 47 15.51 -7.88 -2.43
N LYS A 48 15.37 -6.63 -2.02
CA LYS A 48 14.10 -6.07 -1.54
C LYS A 48 13.38 -5.35 -2.67
N ARG A 49 12.07 -5.56 -2.79
CA ARG A 49 11.17 -4.85 -3.69
C ARG A 49 10.03 -4.23 -2.89
N ILE A 50 9.88 -2.92 -2.97
CA ILE A 50 8.79 -2.20 -2.32
C ILE A 50 7.82 -1.74 -3.41
N VAL A 51 6.56 -2.18 -3.32
CA VAL A 51 5.50 -1.73 -4.21
C VAL A 51 4.61 -0.75 -3.48
N CYS A 52 4.72 0.53 -3.84
CA CYS A 52 3.90 1.61 -3.28
C CYS A 52 2.73 1.89 -4.22
N CYS A 53 1.52 1.65 -3.75
CA CYS A 53 0.28 1.94 -4.46
C CYS A 53 -0.33 3.23 -3.91
N VAL A 54 -0.25 4.31 -4.67
CA VAL A 54 -0.81 5.62 -4.32
C VAL A 54 -2.09 5.83 -5.12
N ASP A 55 -3.23 5.95 -4.44
CA ASP A 55 -4.53 6.02 -5.09
C ASP A 55 -4.83 7.41 -5.69
N GLY A 56 -5.82 7.46 -6.59
CA GLY A 56 -6.28 8.69 -7.22
C GLY A 56 -7.00 9.61 -6.23
N THR A 57 -7.12 10.90 -6.55
CA THR A 57 -7.81 11.89 -5.70
C THR A 57 -9.19 11.37 -5.29
N TRP A 58 -9.54 11.50 -4.02
CA TRP A 58 -10.78 11.02 -3.40
C TRP A 58 -10.95 9.51 -3.36
N MET A 59 -10.01 8.72 -3.88
CA MET A 59 -10.17 7.26 -3.93
C MET A 59 -9.60 6.60 -2.67
N GLY A 60 -10.39 5.66 -2.13
CA GLY A 60 -10.00 4.77 -1.06
C GLY A 60 -10.33 3.30 -1.39
N PRO A 61 -10.12 2.40 -0.42
CA PRO A 61 -10.44 0.97 -0.53
C PRO A 61 -11.88 0.68 -0.97
N ASP A 62 -12.82 1.49 -0.49
CA ASP A 62 -14.26 1.30 -0.70
C ASP A 62 -14.84 2.17 -1.84
N GLY A 63 -13.97 2.83 -2.60
CA GLY A 63 -14.31 3.68 -3.73
C GLY A 63 -14.09 5.17 -3.47
N ALA A 64 -14.79 6.01 -4.23
CA ALA A 64 -14.66 7.45 -4.13
C ALA A 64 -15.28 7.96 -2.83
N ALA A 65 -14.56 8.81 -2.10
CA ALA A 65 -15.00 9.37 -0.84
C ALA A 65 -16.28 10.20 -1.03
N GLY A 66 -17.34 9.86 -0.27
CA GLY A 66 -18.69 10.42 -0.46
C GLY A 66 -19.60 9.62 -1.40
N SER A 67 -19.08 8.57 -2.06
CA SER A 67 -19.81 7.60 -2.86
C SER A 67 -19.17 6.21 -2.73
N GLU A 68 -18.99 5.78 -1.48
CA GLU A 68 -18.35 4.51 -1.09
C GLU A 68 -19.31 3.34 -1.34
N ASN A 69 -19.51 3.00 -2.61
CA ASN A 69 -20.45 1.96 -3.05
C ASN A 69 -19.75 0.63 -3.37
N GLY A 70 -18.62 0.35 -2.71
CA GLY A 70 -17.86 -0.89 -2.90
C GLY A 70 -17.14 -0.99 -4.26
N ASN A 71 -17.03 0.12 -4.98
CA ASN A 71 -16.28 0.18 -6.23
C ASN A 71 -14.81 0.54 -5.95
N ALA A 72 -14.06 -0.45 -5.46
CA ALA A 72 -12.63 -0.30 -5.19
C ALA A 72 -11.88 0.23 -6.41
N SER A 73 -10.97 1.18 -6.20
CA SER A 73 -10.14 1.72 -7.26
C SER A 73 -9.28 0.63 -7.91
N ASN A 74 -8.88 0.83 -9.16
CA ASN A 74 -7.94 -0.08 -9.81
C ASN A 74 -6.61 -0.17 -9.05
N ILE A 75 -6.19 0.93 -8.40
CA ILE A 75 -4.97 0.95 -7.58
C ILE A 75 -5.12 0.07 -6.34
N PHE A 76 -6.25 0.15 -5.64
CA PHE A 76 -6.52 -0.71 -4.50
C PHE A 76 -6.63 -2.18 -4.92
N ARG A 77 -7.26 -2.47 -6.05
CA ARG A 77 -7.34 -3.83 -6.61
C ARG A 77 -5.96 -4.41 -6.94
N ILE A 78 -5.07 -3.60 -7.51
CA ILE A 78 -3.66 -3.97 -7.75
C ILE A 78 -2.96 -4.20 -6.42
N TRP A 79 -3.09 -3.27 -5.47
CA TRP A 79 -2.49 -3.43 -4.14
C TRP A 79 -2.92 -4.75 -3.47
N ALA A 80 -4.21 -5.06 -3.50
CA ALA A 80 -4.78 -6.26 -2.91
C ALA A 80 -4.26 -7.55 -3.58
N SER A 81 -3.97 -7.54 -4.88
CA SER A 81 -3.47 -8.70 -5.62
C SER A 81 -1.96 -8.95 -5.46
N ILE A 82 -1.19 -7.97 -4.98
CA ILE A 82 0.25 -8.10 -4.79
C ILE A 82 0.57 -9.03 -3.61
N LYS A 83 1.37 -10.08 -3.85
CA LYS A 83 1.88 -10.97 -2.80
C LYS A 83 2.88 -10.24 -1.89
N THR A 84 2.98 -10.65 -0.63
CA THR A 84 3.97 -10.12 0.33
C THR A 84 4.87 -11.24 0.84
N GLY A 85 6.09 -10.87 1.25
CA GLY A 85 7.09 -11.81 1.75
C GLY A 85 8.08 -12.25 0.69
N ILE A 86 8.65 -13.46 0.84
CA ILE A 86 9.57 -14.00 -0.16
C ILE A 86 8.77 -14.45 -1.38
N VAL A 87 9.02 -13.81 -2.51
CA VAL A 87 8.42 -14.12 -3.82
C VAL A 87 9.51 -14.46 -4.81
N GLU A 88 9.18 -15.26 -5.81
CA GLU A 88 10.11 -15.66 -6.87
C GLU A 88 9.53 -15.26 -8.22
N ASP A 89 10.35 -14.61 -9.05
CA ASP A 89 10.06 -14.29 -10.44
C ASP A 89 11.20 -14.77 -11.34
N GLU A 90 11.12 -14.47 -12.64
CA GLU A 90 12.13 -14.84 -13.64
C GLU A 90 13.54 -14.30 -13.30
N ASN A 91 13.62 -13.25 -12.48
CA ASN A 91 14.87 -12.61 -12.04
C ASN A 91 15.35 -13.12 -10.66
N GLY A 92 14.69 -14.13 -10.11
CA GLY A 92 15.03 -14.78 -8.85
C GLY A 92 14.14 -14.39 -7.68
N LYS A 93 14.67 -14.59 -6.46
CA LYS A 93 13.94 -14.38 -5.20
C LYS A 93 14.02 -12.92 -4.74
N TRP A 94 12.88 -12.39 -4.30
CA TRP A 94 12.72 -11.05 -3.78
C TRP A 94 12.01 -11.09 -2.43
N GLN A 95 12.45 -10.25 -1.50
CA GLN A 95 11.64 -9.85 -0.35
C GLN A 95 10.70 -8.72 -0.80
N GLN A 96 9.44 -9.05 -1.07
CA GLN A 96 8.44 -8.12 -1.57
C GLN A 96 7.58 -7.55 -0.43
N ILE A 97 7.55 -6.22 -0.37
CA ILE A 97 6.76 -5.43 0.59
C ILE A 97 5.78 -4.60 -0.22
N ARG A 98 4.50 -4.54 0.19
CA ARG A 98 3.51 -3.65 -0.42
C ARG A 98 3.06 -2.59 0.57
N ARG A 99 2.77 -1.38 0.08
CA ARG A 99 2.19 -0.28 0.85
C ARG A 99 1.08 0.37 0.04
N TYR A 100 -0.02 0.70 0.72
CA TYR A 100 -1.13 1.43 0.12
C TYR A 100 -1.20 2.81 0.74
N PHE A 101 -1.47 3.81 -0.08
CA PHE A 101 -1.68 5.18 0.34
C PHE A 101 -2.99 5.66 -0.29
N LYS A 102 -3.93 6.07 0.58
CA LYS A 102 -5.19 6.65 0.14
C LYS A 102 -4.95 7.91 -0.68
N GLY A 103 -5.87 8.17 -1.60
CA GLY A 103 -5.86 9.33 -2.45
C GLY A 103 -5.98 10.64 -1.69
N LEU A 104 -5.56 11.73 -2.32
CA LEU A 104 -5.70 13.07 -1.77
C LEU A 104 -7.15 13.41 -1.48
N GLY A 105 -7.39 14.12 -0.36
CA GLY A 105 -8.72 14.57 0.02
C GLY A 105 -9.64 13.48 0.56
N THR A 106 -9.15 12.27 0.87
CA THR A 106 -9.99 11.20 1.45
C THR A 106 -10.39 11.49 2.91
N ASP A 107 -9.51 12.11 3.70
CA ASP A 107 -9.66 12.31 5.16
C ASP A 107 -10.38 13.62 5.59
N VAL A 108 -10.75 14.49 4.64
CA VAL A 108 -11.41 15.79 4.93
C VAL A 108 -12.93 15.75 4.67
N GLY A 109 -13.70 16.54 5.42
CA GLY A 109 -15.16 16.67 5.24
C GLY A 109 -15.54 17.22 3.86
N ILE A 110 -16.70 16.78 3.34
CA ILE A 110 -17.17 16.95 1.93
C ILE A 110 -16.99 18.38 1.36
N PHE A 111 -17.16 19.42 2.18
CA PHE A 111 -17.04 20.82 1.74
C PHE A 111 -15.59 21.32 1.63
N GLN A 112 -14.68 20.86 2.49
CA GLN A 112 -13.25 21.22 2.45
C GLN A 112 -12.50 20.44 1.35
N LYS A 113 -13.09 19.30 1.00
CA LYS A 113 -12.72 18.31 -0.01
C LYS A 113 -12.63 18.93 -1.43
N LEU A 114 -13.63 19.74 -1.83
CA LEU A 114 -13.63 20.41 -3.14
C LEU A 114 -12.53 21.49 -3.25
N TYR A 115 -12.21 22.15 -2.13
CA TYR A 115 -11.18 23.18 -2.07
C TYR A 115 -9.77 22.58 -2.13
N SER A 116 -9.52 21.47 -1.41
CA SER A 116 -8.23 20.75 -1.44
C SER A 116 -7.97 20.04 -2.78
N GLY A 117 -9.01 19.54 -3.45
CA GLY A 117 -8.90 18.95 -4.79
C GLY A 117 -8.45 19.95 -5.89
N VAL A 118 -8.74 21.24 -5.72
CA VAL A 118 -8.34 22.32 -6.65
C VAL A 118 -7.02 22.98 -6.24
N THR A 119 -6.74 23.07 -4.93
CA THR A 119 -5.52 23.75 -4.41
C THR A 119 -4.29 22.84 -4.28
N GLY A 120 -4.45 21.51 -4.36
CA GLY A 120 -3.34 20.56 -4.18
C GLY A 120 -2.84 20.45 -2.74
N SER A 121 -3.57 21.03 -1.77
CA SER A 121 -3.24 20.96 -0.35
C SER A 121 -3.15 19.51 0.13
N GLY A 122 -2.01 19.13 0.73
CA GLY A 122 -1.74 17.78 1.25
C GLY A 122 -1.01 16.83 0.29
N LEU A 123 -0.65 17.29 -0.93
CA LEU A 123 0.20 16.54 -1.85
C LEU A 123 1.62 16.36 -1.31
N ASP A 124 2.17 17.42 -0.71
CA ASP A 124 3.46 17.42 -0.01
C ASP A 124 3.49 16.40 1.13
N ASP A 125 2.45 16.35 1.96
CA ASP A 125 2.33 15.36 3.03
C ASP A 125 2.23 13.92 2.49
N LEU A 126 1.49 13.73 1.40
CA LEU A 126 1.40 12.41 0.75
C LEU A 126 2.75 11.97 0.19
N ILE A 127 3.45 12.86 -0.52
CA ILE A 127 4.80 12.62 -1.04
C ILE A 127 5.73 12.25 0.13
N PHE A 128 5.73 13.05 1.20
CA PHE A 128 6.55 12.81 2.37
C PHE A 128 6.26 11.45 3.01
N ARG A 129 4.98 11.07 3.18
CA ARG A 129 4.60 9.75 3.71
C ARG A 129 5.11 8.59 2.84
N VAL A 130 5.00 8.70 1.51
CA VAL A 130 5.48 7.67 0.58
C VAL A 130 7.01 7.53 0.65
N TYR A 131 7.74 8.66 0.65
CA TYR A 131 9.21 8.64 0.78
C TYR A 131 9.65 8.09 2.13
N LYS A 132 9.04 8.55 3.22
CA LYS A 132 9.33 8.07 4.58
C LYS A 132 9.11 6.57 4.70
N ALA A 133 7.99 6.06 4.20
CA ALA A 133 7.71 4.63 4.19
C ALA A 133 8.74 3.87 3.34
N SER A 134 9.11 4.39 2.17
CA SER A 134 10.12 3.75 1.31
C SER A 134 11.47 3.63 2.02
N LEU A 135 11.96 4.72 2.61
CA LEU A 135 13.24 4.74 3.35
C LEU A 135 13.25 3.80 4.56
N GLN A 136 12.16 3.77 5.34
CA GLN A 136 12.04 2.88 6.50
C GLN A 136 12.12 1.38 6.15
N ASN A 137 11.76 1.00 4.92
CA ASN A 137 11.82 -0.39 4.44
C ASN A 137 13.14 -0.71 3.70
N PHE A 138 13.98 0.30 3.40
CA PHE A 138 15.32 0.11 2.85
C PHE A 138 16.40 -0.08 3.93
N VAL A 139 16.30 0.66 5.04
CA VAL A 139 17.34 0.69 6.09
C VAL A 139 17.21 -0.49 7.08
N LYS A 140 16.02 -1.07 7.23
CA LYS A 140 15.79 -2.36 7.91
C LYS A 140 15.98 -3.47 6.91
#